data_AF-A0A2P2KGV0-F1
#
_entry.id   AF-A0A2P2KGV0-F1
#
_cell.length_a   1.000
_cell.length_b   1.000
_cell.length_c   1.000
_cell.angle_alpha   90.00
_cell.angle_beta   90.00
_cell.angle_gamma   90.00
#
_symmetry.space_group_name_H-M   'P 1'
#
loop_
_entity.id
_entity.type
_entity.pdbx_description
1 polymer ?
#
loop_
_entity_poly.entity_id
_entity_poly.type
_entity_poly.pdbx_seq_one_letter_code
_entity_poly.pdbx_strand_id
1 'polypeptide(L)'
;MDNKLAAAISAAPTKVLVDMVKLAQKEGLQGGNGSWKQFLNVYDRKFGSSLSDPARRPREALVSFLQTFTEKAHVKFFAHILRKHTIWEAMEKVGKESPDKESPEQVCGLIAAI
;
A
#
# COMPACT_ATOMS: atom_id res chain seq x y z
N MET A 1 12.31 4.79 -7.52
CA MET A 1 10.87 5.04 -7.42
C MET A 1 10.60 6.45 -7.95
N ASP A 2 9.47 6.67 -8.61
CA ASP A 2 9.04 8.02 -9.01
C ASP A 2 8.67 8.86 -7.78
N ASN A 3 8.95 10.17 -7.85
CA ASN A 3 8.71 11.11 -6.74
C ASN A 3 7.22 11.17 -6.32
N LYS A 4 6.31 10.98 -7.28
CA LYS A 4 4.86 11.00 -7.06
C LYS A 4 4.38 9.82 -6.24
N LEU A 5 4.79 8.59 -6.58
CA LEU A 5 4.44 7.40 -5.82
C LEU A 5 5.07 7.43 -4.42
N ALA A 6 6.30 7.90 -4.29
CA ALA A 6 6.93 8.07 -2.98
C ALA A 6 6.15 9.02 -2.07
N ALA A 7 5.61 10.11 -2.62
CA ALA A 7 4.72 11.03 -1.90
C ALA A 7 3.38 10.37 -1.55
N ALA A 8 2.78 9.61 -2.47
CA ALA A 8 1.53 8.88 -2.22
C ALA A 8 1.67 7.84 -1.11
N ILE A 9 2.77 7.07 -1.08
CA ILE A 9 3.11 6.17 0.02
C ILE A 9 3.27 6.95 1.32
N SER A 10 3.98 8.08 1.27
CA SER A 10 4.20 8.92 2.46
C SER A 10 2.93 9.59 2.99
N ALA A 11 1.86 9.70 2.18
CA ALA A 11 0.55 10.23 2.56
C ALA A 11 -0.47 9.13 2.93
N ALA A 12 -0.21 7.87 2.59
CA ALA A 12 -1.16 6.79 2.78
C ALA A 12 -1.46 6.51 4.29
N PRO A 13 -2.69 6.11 4.64
CA PRO A 13 -3.02 5.68 6.00
C PRO A 13 -2.14 4.50 6.45
N THR A 14 -1.83 4.43 7.75
CA THR A 14 -0.99 3.36 8.30
C THR A 14 -1.53 1.96 7.98
N LYS A 15 -2.86 1.77 7.98
CA LYS A 15 -3.48 0.49 7.62
C LYS A 15 -3.13 0.06 6.18
N VAL A 16 -3.18 1.00 5.24
CA VAL A 16 -2.80 0.75 3.83
C VAL A 16 -1.32 0.39 3.73
N LEU A 17 -0.45 1.10 4.47
CA LEU A 17 0.98 0.80 4.50
C LEU A 17 1.25 -0.61 5.04
N VAL A 18 0.58 -1.01 6.13
CA VAL A 18 0.67 -2.36 6.68
C VAL A 18 0.24 -3.41 5.67
N ASP A 19 -0.90 -3.19 4.98
CA ASP A 19 -1.41 -4.12 3.98
C ASP A 19 -0.47 -4.24 2.78
N MET A 20 0.11 -3.12 2.31
CA MET A 20 1.12 -3.12 1.24
C MET A 20 2.35 -3.95 1.62
N VAL A 21 2.86 -3.82 2.85
CA VAL A 21 4.02 -4.61 3.31
C VAL A 21 3.64 -6.09 3.41
N LYS A 22 2.46 -6.42 3.95
CA LYS A 22 1.98 -7.82 4.03
C LYS A 22 1.84 -8.45 2.64
N LEU A 23 1.30 -7.71 1.68
CA LEU A 23 1.18 -8.17 0.30
C LEU A 23 2.56 -8.36 -0.34
N ALA A 24 3.50 -7.44 -0.13
CA ALA A 24 4.88 -7.61 -0.60
C ALA A 24 5.54 -8.87 -0.01
N GLN A 25 5.31 -9.15 1.28
CA GLN A 25 5.80 -10.38 1.90
C GLN A 25 5.16 -11.65 1.30
N LYS A 26 3.84 -11.62 1.06
CA LYS A 26 3.09 -12.74 0.48
C LYS A 26 3.58 -13.08 -0.93
N GLU A 27 3.80 -12.06 -1.75
CA GLU A 27 4.30 -12.20 -3.12
C GLU A 27 5.83 -12.39 -3.18
N GLY A 28 6.52 -12.44 -2.03
CA GLY A 28 7.96 -12.66 -1.96
C GLY A 28 8.81 -11.50 -2.50
N LEU A 29 8.25 -10.29 -2.58
CA LEU A 29 8.92 -9.14 -3.17
C LEU A 29 10.09 -8.66 -2.29
N GLN A 30 11.15 -8.22 -2.95
CA GLN A 30 12.35 -7.70 -2.30
C GLN A 30 12.66 -6.30 -2.81
N GLY A 31 12.94 -5.40 -1.88
CA GLY A 31 13.41 -4.05 -2.18
C GLY A 31 14.94 -3.97 -2.21
N GLY A 32 15.48 -2.76 -2.26
CA GLY A 32 16.94 -2.53 -2.26
C GLY A 32 17.68 -3.12 -1.05
N ASN A 33 16.97 -3.33 0.07
CA ASN A 33 17.50 -3.98 1.28
C ASN A 33 16.95 -5.40 1.50
N GLY A 34 16.48 -6.05 0.44
CA GLY A 34 15.93 -7.41 0.49
C GLY A 34 14.46 -7.47 0.95
N SER A 35 14.08 -8.62 1.49
CA SER A 35 12.77 -8.86 2.09
C SER A 35 12.56 -8.01 3.35
N TRP A 36 11.31 -7.90 3.80
CA TRP A 36 10.96 -7.18 5.02
C TRP A 36 11.79 -7.57 6.25
N LYS A 37 12.05 -8.87 6.44
CA LYS A 37 12.88 -9.34 7.57
C LYS A 37 14.35 -8.91 7.43
N GLN A 38 14.90 -8.98 6.21
CA GLN A 38 16.27 -8.54 5.94
C GLN A 38 16.41 -7.03 6.15
N PHE A 39 15.44 -6.25 5.65
CA PHE A 39 15.35 -4.82 5.91
C PHE A 39 15.34 -4.50 7.40
N LEU A 40 14.49 -5.18 8.19
CA LEU A 40 14.37 -4.92 9.63
C LEU A 40 15.67 -5.19 10.40
N ASN A 41 16.44 -6.21 10.01
CA ASN A 41 17.74 -6.49 10.64
C ASN A 41 18.74 -5.34 10.46
N VAL A 42 18.64 -4.58 9.37
CA VAL A 42 19.51 -3.44 9.08
C VAL A 42 18.93 -2.14 9.67
N TYR A 43 17.62 -1.96 9.55
CA TYR A 43 16.91 -0.73 9.92
C TYR A 43 16.73 -0.58 11.44
N ASP A 44 16.35 -1.65 12.13
CA ASP A 44 16.12 -1.64 13.58
C ASP A 44 17.08 -2.62 14.28
N ARG A 45 18.21 -2.10 14.76
CA ARG A 45 19.21 -2.92 15.46
C ARG A 45 18.76 -3.41 16.84
N LYS A 46 17.71 -2.84 17.44
CA LYS A 46 17.23 -3.24 18.77
C LYS A 46 16.35 -4.49 18.68
N PHE A 47 15.34 -4.46 17.81
CA PHE A 47 14.41 -5.59 17.68
C PHE A 47 14.70 -6.44 16.45
N GLY A 48 15.25 -5.87 15.37
CA GLY A 48 15.55 -6.59 14.15
C GLY A 48 14.36 -7.37 13.60
N SER A 49 14.61 -8.53 13.02
CA SER A 49 13.56 -9.41 12.51
C SER A 49 12.72 -10.14 13.58
N SER A 50 13.05 -10.02 14.89
CA SER A 50 12.29 -10.69 15.97
C SER A 50 10.84 -10.20 16.07
N LEU A 51 10.61 -8.93 15.72
CA LEU A 51 9.28 -8.32 15.62
C LEU A 51 8.96 -8.06 14.14
N SER A 52 8.63 -9.11 13.38
CA SER A 52 8.43 -8.98 11.93
C SER A 52 7.02 -8.59 11.49
N ASP A 53 6.05 -8.52 12.40
CA ASP A 53 4.67 -8.12 12.01
C ASP A 53 4.64 -6.63 11.62
N PRO A 54 4.29 -6.29 10.36
CA PRO A 54 4.22 -4.90 9.93
C PRO A 54 3.23 -4.06 10.76
N ALA A 55 2.15 -4.65 11.28
CA ALA A 55 1.17 -3.94 12.10
C ALA A 55 1.74 -3.49 13.46
N ARG A 56 2.85 -4.08 13.90
CA ARG A 56 3.53 -3.77 15.16
C ARG A 56 4.74 -2.84 14.96
N ARG A 57 4.91 -2.27 13.76
CA ARG A 57 6.02 -1.38 13.44
C ARG A 57 5.59 0.07 13.27
N PRO A 58 6.48 1.02 13.58
CA PRO A 58 6.19 2.43 13.37
C PRO A 58 5.98 2.71 11.88
N ARG A 59 5.14 3.71 11.59
CA ARG A 59 4.80 4.13 10.22
C ARG A 59 6.05 4.40 9.38
N GLU A 60 7.06 5.03 9.96
CA GLU A 60 8.30 5.38 9.26
C GLU A 60 9.03 4.14 8.73
N ALA A 61 9.07 3.04 9.49
CA ALA A 61 9.69 1.80 9.04
C ALA A 61 8.96 1.22 7.83
N LEU A 62 7.63 1.30 7.80
CA LEU A 62 6.80 0.85 6.67
C LEU A 62 7.09 1.68 5.42
N VAL A 63 7.10 3.02 5.56
CA VAL A 63 7.38 3.95 4.46
C VAL A 63 8.80 3.74 3.93
N SER A 64 9.80 3.70 4.82
CA SER A 64 11.19 3.49 4.45
C SER A 64 11.38 2.19 3.67
N PHE A 65 10.76 1.09 4.11
CA PHE A 65 10.83 -0.18 3.38
C PHE A 65 10.20 -0.11 2.00
N LEU A 66 8.97 0.40 1.89
CA LEU A 66 8.25 0.50 0.61
C LEU A 66 8.98 1.42 -0.39
N GLN A 67 9.68 2.45 0.10
CA GLN A 67 10.50 3.33 -0.74
C GLN A 67 11.80 2.68 -1.24
N THR A 68 12.24 1.55 -0.66
CA THR A 68 13.40 0.81 -1.18
C THR A 68 13.12 0.10 -2.51
N PHE A 69 11.85 -0.01 -2.92
CA PHE A 69 11.48 -0.67 -4.17
C PHE A 69 11.66 0.29 -5.35
N THR A 70 12.64 -0.02 -6.20
CA THR A 70 12.95 0.78 -7.41
C THR A 70 12.57 0.07 -8.70
N GLU A 71 12.34 -1.24 -8.65
CA GLU A 71 11.97 -2.04 -9.82
C GLU A 71 10.58 -1.67 -10.34
N LYS A 72 10.47 -1.47 -11.66
CA LYS A 72 9.24 -1.03 -12.32
C LYS A 72 8.03 -1.93 -12.05
N ALA A 73 8.23 -3.25 -11.96
CA ALA A 73 7.14 -4.19 -11.67
C ALA A 73 6.58 -3.98 -10.26
N HIS A 74 7.45 -3.88 -9.25
CA HIS A 74 7.06 -3.62 -7.87
C HIS A 74 6.42 -2.24 -7.69
N VAL A 75 6.95 -1.21 -8.37
CA VAL A 75 6.37 0.14 -8.41
C VAL A 75 4.93 0.11 -8.94
N LYS A 76 4.68 -0.58 -10.06
CA LYS A 76 3.32 -0.75 -10.61
C LYS A 76 2.39 -1.51 -9.67
N PHE A 77 2.90 -2.53 -9.01
CA PHE A 77 2.14 -3.31 -8.01
C PHE A 77 1.66 -2.43 -6.86
N PHE A 78 2.53 -1.61 -6.28
CA PHE A 78 2.16 -0.70 -5.18
C PHE A 78 1.21 0.42 -5.63
N ALA A 79 1.40 0.97 -6.82
CA ALA A 79 0.49 1.95 -7.39
C ALA A 79 -0.93 1.37 -7.58
N HIS A 80 -1.04 0.09 -7.97
CA HIS A 80 -2.33 -0.60 -8.10
C HIS A 80 -3.03 -0.77 -6.74
N ILE A 81 -2.29 -1.13 -5.69
CA ILE A 81 -2.84 -1.26 -4.34
C ILE A 81 -3.36 0.09 -3.84
N LEU A 82 -2.58 1.16 -3.98
CA LEU A 82 -3.00 2.52 -3.59
C LEU A 82 -4.27 2.94 -4.32
N ARG A 83 -4.33 2.72 -5.65
CA ARG A 83 -5.51 3.04 -6.45
C ARG A 83 -6.75 2.29 -5.96
N LYS A 84 -6.62 0.99 -5.66
CA LYS A 84 -7.73 0.21 -5.08
C LYS A 84 -8.24 0.86 -3.81
N HIS A 85 -7.37 1.17 -2.85
CA HIS A 85 -7.81 1.81 -1.60
C HIS A 85 -8.48 3.18 -1.84
N THR A 86 -8.00 3.99 -2.79
CA THR A 86 -8.65 5.26 -3.14
C THR A 86 -10.05 5.06 -3.73
N ILE A 87 -10.23 4.05 -4.59
CA ILE A 87 -11.53 3.71 -5.16
C ILE A 87 -12.48 3.20 -4.08
N TRP A 88 -12.02 2.31 -3.19
CA TRP A 88 -12.80 1.82 -2.05
C TRP A 88 -13.25 2.95 -1.12
N GLU A 89 -12.36 3.90 -0.79
CA GLU A 89 -12.70 5.07 0.03
C GLU A 89 -13.74 5.98 -0.66
N ALA A 90 -13.64 6.15 -1.98
CA ALA A 90 -14.63 6.91 -2.74
C ALA A 90 -15.99 6.21 -2.77
N MET A 91 -16.02 4.89 -2.93
CA MET A 91 -17.25 4.09 -2.88
C MET A 91 -17.90 4.10 -1.49
N GLU A 92 -17.11 4.05 -0.40
CA GLU A 92 -17.65 4.09 0.96
C GLU A 92 -18.30 5.45 1.28
N LYS A 93 -17.77 6.55 0.74
CA LYS A 93 -18.35 7.90 0.89
C LYS A 93 -19.64 8.06 0.10
N VAL A 94 -19.69 7.57 -1.14
CA VAL A 94 -20.92 7.55 -1.97
C VAL A 94 -22.03 6.74 -1.30
N GLY A 95 -21.70 5.64 -0.61
CA GLY A 95 -22.69 4.84 0.14
C GLY A 95 -23.22 5.50 1.42
N LYS A 96 -22.55 6.55 1.94
CA LYS A 96 -22.98 7.28 3.14
C LYS A 96 -23.67 8.61 2.81
N GLU A 97 -23.54 9.12 1.59
CA GLU A 97 -24.16 10.35 1.10
C GLU A 97 -25.15 10.04 -0.03
N SER A 98 -26.26 9.35 0.25
CA SER A 98 -27.54 9.50 -0.49
C SER A 98 -28.66 8.64 0.13
N PRO A 99 -29.81 9.22 0.53
CA PRO A 99 -31.06 8.49 0.52
C PRO A 99 -31.60 8.47 -0.92
N ASP A 100 -31.89 7.28 -1.41
CA ASP A 100 -32.72 6.97 -2.58
C ASP A 100 -32.16 7.30 -3.98
N LYS A 101 -31.98 6.20 -4.75
CA LYS A 101 -31.89 6.10 -6.23
C LYS A 101 -30.55 6.43 -6.89
N GLU A 102 -29.59 5.51 -6.80
CA GLU A 102 -28.58 5.39 -7.86
C GLU A 102 -28.51 3.94 -8.36
N SER A 103 -28.79 3.78 -9.65
CA SER A 103 -29.00 2.50 -10.35
C SER A 103 -27.67 1.73 -10.52
N PRO A 104 -27.67 0.39 -10.42
CA PRO A 104 -26.46 -0.45 -10.51
C PRO A 104 -25.62 -0.29 -11.80
N GLU A 105 -26.16 0.37 -12.82
CA GLU A 105 -25.52 0.58 -14.14
C GLU A 105 -24.34 1.56 -14.09
N GLN A 106 -24.34 2.53 -13.16
CA GLN A 106 -23.26 3.53 -13.05
C GLN A 106 -21.95 2.95 -12.49
N VAL A 107 -22.06 1.87 -11.70
CA VAL A 107 -20.90 1.17 -11.12
C VAL A 107 -20.14 0.36 -12.18
N CYS A 108 -20.84 -0.20 -13.17
CA CYS A 108 -20.21 -0.98 -14.24
C CYS A 108 -19.54 -0.06 -15.30
N GLY A 109 -20.12 1.11 -15.57
CA GLY A 109 -19.57 2.05 -16.56
C GLY A 109 -18.19 2.62 -16.22
N LEU A 110 -17.88 2.81 -14.93
CA LEU A 110 -16.58 3.34 -14.49
C LEU A 110 -15.45 2.31 -14.62
N ILE A 111 -15.78 1.01 -14.57
CA ILE A 111 -14.84 -0.09 -14.77
C ILE A 111 -14.58 -0.33 -16.27
N ALA A 112 -15.57 -0.05 -17.13
CA ALA A 112 -15.52 -0.34 -18.56
C ALA A 112 -14.84 0.75 -19.43
N ALA A 113 -14.47 1.91 -18.86
CA ALA A 113 -13.90 3.04 -19.60
C ALA A 113 -12.37 3.21 -19.49
N ILE A 114 -11.63 2.20 -19.00
CA ILE A 114 -10.16 2.17 -18.90
C ILE A 114 -9.62 0.95 -19.63
#